data_AF-A0A520BA55-F1
#
_entry.id   AF-A0A520BA55-F1
#
_cell.length_a   1.000
_cell.length_b   1.000
_cell.length_c   1.000
_cell.angle_alpha   90.00
_cell.angle_beta   90.00
_cell.angle_gamma   90.00
#
_symmetry.space_group_name_H-M   'P 1'
#
loop_
_entity.id
_entity.type
_entity.pdbx_description
1 polymer ?
#
loop_
_entity_poly.entity_id
_entity_poly.type
_entity_poly.pdbx_seq_one_letter_code
_entity_poly.pdbx_strand_id
1 'polypeptide(L)'
;LGGDWLAHYLTSPVWRFAIAEGIVGEQAWAGVMMPSVDRVGRHYPLMLAAPAAASVPLTDWIDKGSGWYDALEALAFGSLAADFVFEDFDRALAAQPVPAVQPAHAASPSSTAWRIAMPEPGRAPDALVSVLAQGRSLWWSEGSPSVEPSMLVCQGLPAPSGFAAMLAGGWQAHGWAVPRPA
;
A
#
# COMPACT_ATOMS: atom_id res chain seq x y z
N LEU A 1 5.79 16.03 -14.39
CA LEU A 1 5.51 16.95 -13.27
C LEU A 1 6.38 18.21 -13.32
N GLY A 2 7.63 18.15 -13.80
CA GLY A 2 8.39 19.37 -14.13
C GLY A 2 8.51 20.33 -12.94
N GLY A 3 8.30 21.63 -13.17
CA GLY A 3 8.34 22.66 -12.12
C GLY A 3 7.27 22.49 -11.03
N ASP A 4 6.16 21.82 -11.33
CA ASP A 4 5.06 21.59 -10.39
C ASP A 4 5.29 20.37 -9.50
N TRP A 5 6.37 19.61 -9.72
CA TRP A 5 6.65 18.38 -8.98
C TRP A 5 6.65 18.59 -7.47
N LEU A 6 7.30 19.65 -6.99
CA LEU A 6 7.43 19.88 -5.55
C LEU A 6 6.06 20.19 -4.91
N ALA A 7 5.22 20.98 -5.58
CA ALA A 7 3.89 21.30 -5.11
C ALA A 7 3.03 20.03 -5.02
N HIS A 8 3.03 19.19 -6.06
CA HIS A 8 2.31 17.92 -6.05
C HIS A 8 2.87 16.93 -5.03
N TYR A 9 4.18 16.89 -4.84
CA TYR A 9 4.79 16.01 -3.85
C TYR A 9 4.33 16.36 -2.43
N LEU A 10 4.42 17.63 -2.04
CA LEU A 10 4.08 18.10 -0.69
C LEU A 10 2.58 17.99 -0.36
N THR A 11 1.71 17.96 -1.37
CA THR A 11 0.25 17.83 -1.19
C THR A 11 -0.28 16.47 -1.66
N SER A 12 0.62 15.53 -1.98
CA SER A 12 0.24 14.17 -2.34
C SER A 12 -0.37 13.44 -1.14
N PRO A 13 -1.29 12.50 -1.37
CA PRO A 13 -1.91 11.76 -0.29
C PRO A 13 -0.92 10.84 0.45
N VAL A 14 -1.31 10.43 1.65
CA VAL A 14 -0.77 9.21 2.27
C VAL A 14 -1.35 8.01 1.54
N TRP A 15 -0.49 7.08 1.13
CA TRP A 15 -0.87 5.83 0.51
C TRP A 15 -0.70 4.69 1.51
N ARG A 16 -1.80 4.01 1.85
CA ARG A 16 -1.76 2.68 2.44
C ARG A 16 -1.39 1.68 1.34
N PHE A 17 -0.63 0.65 1.68
CA PHE A 17 -0.22 -0.37 0.72
C PHE A 17 -0.21 -1.77 1.30
N ALA A 18 -0.44 -2.75 0.43
CA ALA A 18 -0.19 -4.16 0.69
C ALA A 18 0.44 -4.78 -0.56
N ILE A 19 1.57 -5.45 -0.39
CA ILE A 19 2.44 -5.97 -1.45
C ILE A 19 2.56 -7.49 -1.24
N ALA A 20 2.16 -8.27 -2.24
CA ALA A 20 2.33 -9.72 -2.19
C ALA A 20 3.81 -10.12 -2.14
N GLU A 21 4.06 -11.31 -1.60
CA GLU A 21 5.37 -11.96 -1.60
C GLU A 21 5.97 -12.07 -3.01
N GLY A 22 7.30 -12.12 -3.10
CA GLY A 22 8.01 -12.25 -4.36
C GLY A 22 8.15 -10.95 -5.15
N ILE A 23 7.46 -9.87 -4.76
CA ILE A 23 7.61 -8.54 -5.39
C ILE A 23 8.79 -7.79 -4.76
N VAL A 24 8.85 -7.75 -3.42
CA VAL A 24 9.93 -7.11 -2.65
C VAL A 24 10.53 -8.14 -1.71
N GLY A 25 11.41 -8.99 -2.27
CA GLY A 25 11.97 -10.14 -1.57
C GLY A 25 10.97 -11.28 -1.41
N GLU A 26 11.22 -12.19 -0.47
CA GLU A 26 10.43 -13.42 -0.28
C GLU A 26 9.18 -13.22 0.57
N GLN A 27 9.08 -12.11 1.31
CA GLN A 27 7.97 -11.84 2.23
C GLN A 27 6.97 -10.87 1.60
N ALA A 28 5.74 -10.93 2.08
CA ALA A 28 4.75 -9.89 1.82
C ALA A 28 5.01 -8.67 2.72
N TRP A 29 4.55 -7.50 2.28
CA TRP A 29 4.73 -6.25 3.02
C TRP A 29 3.43 -5.47 3.07
N ALA A 30 3.18 -4.79 4.19
CA ALA A 30 2.05 -3.88 4.32
C ALA A 30 2.50 -2.62 5.07
N GLY A 31 1.84 -1.49 4.84
CA GLY A 31 2.25 -0.24 5.47
C GLY A 31 1.72 1.04 4.84
N VAL A 32 2.34 2.16 5.18
CA VAL A 32 1.98 3.49 4.65
C VAL A 32 3.18 4.18 4.02
N MET A 33 2.92 4.99 3.00
CA MET A 33 3.87 5.89 2.36
C MET A 33 3.33 7.31 2.40
N MET A 34 4.11 8.25 2.94
CA MET A 34 3.76 9.67 3.04
C MET A 34 4.86 10.53 2.39
N PRO A 35 4.54 11.64 1.70
CA PRO A 35 5.56 12.62 1.33
C PRO A 35 6.29 13.16 2.57
N SER A 36 7.61 13.29 2.50
CA SER A 36 8.43 13.72 3.62
C SER A 36 9.69 14.46 3.16
N VAL A 37 10.38 15.07 4.11
CA VAL A 37 11.60 15.84 3.90
C VAL A 37 12.56 15.56 5.04
N ASP A 38 13.83 15.35 4.71
CA ASP A 38 14.85 15.16 5.73
C ASP A 38 15.32 16.50 6.33
N ARG A 39 16.14 16.41 7.39
CA ARG A 39 16.67 17.59 8.10
C ARG A 39 17.46 18.57 7.22
N VAL A 40 18.00 18.13 6.09
CA VAL A 40 18.79 18.97 5.17
C VAL A 40 17.98 19.43 3.94
N GLY A 41 16.68 19.17 3.90
CA GLY A 41 15.76 19.65 2.86
C GLY A 41 15.66 18.76 1.63
N ARG A 42 16.15 17.51 1.67
CA ARG A 42 15.98 16.55 0.56
C ARG A 42 14.63 15.86 0.72
N HIS A 43 13.90 15.76 -0.38
CA HIS A 43 12.55 15.19 -0.41
C HIS A 43 12.61 13.69 -0.73
N TYR A 44 12.15 12.87 0.21
CA TYR A 44 12.07 11.41 0.09
C TYR A 44 10.82 10.94 0.83
N PRO A 45 10.00 10.03 0.25
CA PRO A 45 8.85 9.50 0.96
C PRO A 45 9.28 8.81 2.26
N LEU A 46 8.52 9.02 3.33
CA LEU A 46 8.59 8.19 4.53
C LEU A 46 7.75 6.94 4.28
N MET A 47 8.34 5.76 4.47
CA MET A 47 7.62 4.48 4.43
C MET A 47 7.69 3.79 5.80
N LEU A 48 6.53 3.45 6.36
CA LEU A 48 6.40 2.63 7.55
C LEU A 48 5.80 1.30 7.14
N ALA A 49 6.54 0.21 7.34
CA ALA A 49 6.16 -1.09 6.82
C ALA A 49 6.40 -2.18 7.85
N ALA A 50 5.53 -3.19 7.85
CA ALA A 50 5.73 -4.43 8.56
C ALA A 50 5.77 -5.60 7.58
N PRO A 51 6.62 -6.61 7.83
CA PRO A 51 6.54 -7.86 7.11
C PRO A 51 5.22 -8.56 7.46
N ALA A 52 4.62 -9.16 6.45
CA ALA A 52 3.42 -9.97 6.55
C ALA A 52 3.76 -11.44 6.32
N ALA A 53 2.96 -12.33 6.91
CA ALA A 53 3.04 -13.74 6.57
C ALA A 53 2.81 -13.94 5.06
N ALA A 54 3.49 -14.93 4.50
CA ALA A 54 3.29 -15.35 3.12
C ALA A 54 1.82 -15.67 2.85
N SER A 55 1.34 -15.35 1.64
CA SER A 55 0.03 -15.71 1.12
C SER A 55 -1.17 -15.16 1.89
N VAL A 56 -1.02 -14.02 2.57
CA VAL A 56 -2.13 -13.31 3.19
C VAL A 56 -3.09 -12.74 2.11
N PRO A 57 -4.42 -12.95 2.24
CA PRO A 57 -5.38 -12.29 1.35
C PRO A 57 -5.22 -10.76 1.43
N LEU A 58 -4.98 -10.09 0.31
CA LEU A 58 -4.78 -8.63 0.33
C LEU A 58 -6.02 -7.85 0.83
N THR A 59 -7.22 -8.44 0.73
CA THR A 59 -8.45 -7.87 1.31
C THR A 59 -8.47 -7.89 2.83
N ASP A 60 -7.80 -8.83 3.49
CA ASP A 60 -7.74 -8.85 4.95
C ASP A 60 -7.00 -7.62 5.50
N TRP A 61 -6.04 -7.08 4.75
CA TRP A 61 -5.39 -5.81 5.10
C TRP A 61 -6.38 -4.64 5.07
N ILE A 62 -7.30 -4.65 4.12
CA ILE A 62 -8.31 -3.60 3.96
C ILE A 62 -9.37 -3.74 5.06
N ASP A 63 -9.89 -4.95 5.28
CA ASP A 63 -11.04 -5.19 6.16
C ASP A 63 -10.67 -5.25 7.65
N LYS A 64 -9.52 -5.84 7.99
CA LYS A 64 -9.10 -6.08 9.37
C LYS A 64 -7.94 -5.19 9.81
N GLY A 65 -7.20 -4.60 8.86
CA GLY A 65 -6.03 -3.79 9.12
C GLY A 65 -6.32 -2.32 9.40
N SER A 66 -7.57 -1.85 9.28
CA SER A 66 -7.92 -0.42 9.33
C SER A 66 -7.31 0.32 10.52
N GLY A 67 -7.55 -0.15 11.74
CA GLY A 67 -7.01 0.50 12.95
C GLY A 67 -5.48 0.50 13.04
N TRP A 68 -4.81 -0.49 12.44
CA TRP A 68 -3.34 -0.51 12.37
C TRP A 68 -2.83 0.49 11.34
N TYR A 69 -3.47 0.60 10.17
CA TYR A 69 -3.13 1.65 9.20
C TYR A 69 -3.38 3.04 9.76
N ASP A 70 -4.51 3.26 10.45
CA ASP A 70 -4.81 4.56 11.09
C ASP A 70 -3.71 4.96 12.08
N ALA A 71 -3.20 4.00 12.87
CA ALA A 71 -2.09 4.23 13.79
C ALA A 71 -0.77 4.53 13.07
N LEU A 72 -0.47 3.83 11.96
CA LEU A 72 0.72 4.13 11.14
C LEU A 72 0.64 5.51 10.49
N GLU A 73 -0.53 5.91 9.98
CA GLU A 73 -0.73 7.25 9.43
C GLU A 73 -0.55 8.32 10.50
N ALA A 74 -1.12 8.11 11.70
CA ALA A 74 -0.93 9.04 12.82
C ALA A 74 0.55 9.19 13.20
N LEU A 75 1.31 8.10 13.22
CA LEU A 75 2.76 8.14 13.42
C LEU A 75 3.48 8.90 12.29
N ALA A 76 3.16 8.59 11.04
CA ALA A 76 3.74 9.26 9.88
C ALA A 76 3.48 10.77 9.94
N PHE A 77 2.24 11.21 10.18
CA PHE A 77 1.91 12.63 10.35
C PHE A 77 2.60 13.25 11.55
N GLY A 78 2.73 12.51 12.66
CA GLY A 78 3.47 12.95 13.84
C GLY A 78 4.94 13.28 13.55
N SER A 79 5.54 12.66 12.53
CA SER A 79 6.91 12.97 12.10
C SER A 79 7.11 14.38 11.55
N LEU A 80 6.01 15.07 11.19
CA LEU A 80 6.04 16.44 10.67
C LEU A 80 5.95 17.50 11.79
N ALA A 81 5.74 17.08 13.04
CA ALA A 81 5.58 17.99 14.17
C ALA A 81 6.90 18.73 14.49
N ALA A 82 6.80 19.99 14.91
CA ALA A 82 7.96 20.82 15.22
C ALA A 82 8.78 20.30 16.41
N ASP A 83 8.13 19.57 17.31
CA ASP A 83 8.69 18.92 18.50
C ASP A 83 8.97 17.43 18.29
N PHE A 84 9.10 16.97 17.04
CA PHE A 84 9.41 15.58 16.72
C PHE A 84 10.68 15.07 17.43
N VAL A 85 10.55 13.92 18.09
CA VAL A 85 11.65 13.17 18.71
C VAL A 85 11.72 11.79 18.09
N PHE A 86 12.86 11.47 17.46
CA PHE A 86 13.04 10.23 16.72
C PHE A 86 12.92 8.98 17.60
N GLU A 87 13.46 9.02 18.82
CA GLU A 87 13.43 7.91 19.76
C GLU A 87 12.01 7.58 20.25
N ASP A 88 11.16 8.60 20.41
CA ASP A 88 9.76 8.41 20.79
C ASP A 88 8.97 7.80 19.63
N PHE A 89 9.22 8.28 18.41
CA PHE A 89 8.64 7.74 17.20
C PHE A 89 9.03 6.27 16.99
N ASP A 90 10.32 5.94 17.08
CA ASP A 90 10.83 4.58 16.88
C ASP A 90 10.23 3.59 17.89
N ARG A 91 10.16 4.01 19.16
CA ARG A 91 9.51 3.24 20.23
C ARG A 91 8.01 3.04 19.98
N ALA A 92 7.31 4.07 19.55
CA ALA A 92 5.87 3.99 19.26
C ALA A 92 5.58 3.12 18.03
N LEU A 93 6.44 3.18 17.01
CA LEU A 93 6.37 2.31 15.83
C LEU A 93 6.62 0.85 16.19
N ALA A 94 7.65 0.56 16.99
CA ALA A 94 7.97 -0.79 17.44
C ALA A 94 6.87 -1.43 18.29
N ALA A 95 6.02 -0.61 18.94
CA ALA A 95 4.89 -1.07 19.74
C ALA A 95 3.62 -1.39 18.93
N GLN A 96 3.59 -1.10 17.63
CA GLN A 96 2.39 -1.32 16.80
C GLN A 96 2.13 -2.83 16.60
N PRO A 97 0.92 -3.32 16.96
CA PRO A 97 0.59 -4.73 16.76
C PRO A 97 0.29 -4.98 15.28
N VAL A 98 1.23 -5.63 14.59
CA VAL A 98 1.01 -6.06 13.21
C VAL A 98 -0.19 -7.02 13.18
N PRO A 99 -1.23 -6.75 12.36
CA PRO A 99 -2.39 -7.61 12.27
C PRO A 99 -1.99 -9.06 12.00
N ALA A 100 -2.47 -9.97 12.85
CA ALA A 100 -2.27 -11.40 12.64
C ALA A 100 -3.20 -11.86 11.51
N VAL A 101 -2.64 -12.02 10.31
CA VAL A 101 -3.39 -12.48 9.15
C VAL A 101 -3.02 -13.92 8.82
N GLN A 102 -4.03 -14.77 8.62
CA GLN A 102 -3.81 -16.19 8.36
C GLN A 102 -3.35 -16.37 6.90
N PRO A 103 -2.33 -17.19 6.66
CA PRO A 103 -1.91 -17.51 5.30
C PRO A 103 -3.03 -18.28 4.59
N ALA A 104 -3.45 -17.79 3.42
CA ALA A 104 -4.25 -18.58 2.50
C ALA A 104 -3.30 -19.49 1.72
N HIS A 105 -3.63 -20.77 1.55
CA HIS A 105 -2.78 -21.65 0.74
C HIS A 105 -2.80 -21.22 -0.73
N ALA A 106 -1.72 -20.58 -1.19
CA ALA A 106 -1.52 -20.22 -2.58
C ALA A 106 -0.55 -21.22 -3.24
N ALA A 107 -1.04 -21.96 -4.24
CA ALA A 107 -0.18 -22.73 -5.12
C ALA A 107 0.61 -21.79 -6.04
N SER A 108 1.87 -22.13 -6.33
CA SER A 108 2.72 -21.39 -7.28
C SER A 108 2.21 -21.53 -8.72
N PRO A 109 2.23 -20.46 -9.54
CA PRO A 109 1.66 -20.46 -10.87
C PRO A 109 2.66 -21.00 -11.90
N SER A 110 2.73 -22.31 -12.08
CA SER A 110 3.31 -22.91 -13.30
C SER A 110 2.25 -23.50 -14.24
N SER A 111 0.97 -23.41 -13.86
CA SER A 111 -0.17 -24.00 -14.58
C SER A 111 -1.18 -22.91 -14.96
N THR A 112 -1.85 -23.08 -16.11
CA THR A 112 -2.95 -22.23 -16.58
C THR A 112 -4.31 -22.59 -15.96
N ALA A 113 -4.37 -23.69 -15.20
CA ALA A 113 -5.55 -24.13 -14.49
C ALA A 113 -5.22 -24.38 -13.00
N TRP A 114 -6.12 -23.94 -12.12
CA TRP A 114 -5.93 -24.01 -10.67
C TRP A 114 -7.12 -24.70 -10.00
N ARG A 115 -6.82 -25.53 -8.99
CA ARG A 115 -7.80 -26.06 -8.05
C ARG A 115 -7.58 -25.37 -6.71
N ILE A 116 -8.54 -24.57 -6.28
CA ILE A 116 -8.55 -23.99 -4.94
C ILE A 116 -9.49 -24.84 -4.08
N ALA A 117 -9.03 -25.26 -2.91
CA ALA A 117 -9.92 -25.91 -1.95
C ALA A 117 -10.97 -24.88 -1.51
N MET A 118 -12.25 -25.24 -1.60
CA MET A 118 -13.30 -24.34 -1.15
C MET A 118 -13.19 -24.16 0.37
N PRO A 119 -13.07 -22.92 0.85
CA PRO A 119 -13.15 -22.65 2.28
C PRO A 119 -14.60 -22.83 2.76
N GLU A 120 -14.82 -22.64 4.07
CA GLU A 120 -16.16 -22.64 4.66
C GLU A 120 -17.16 -21.76 3.86
N PRO A 121 -18.46 -22.13 3.82
CA PRO A 121 -19.46 -21.35 3.11
C PRO A 121 -19.39 -19.85 3.46
N GLY A 122 -19.34 -18.99 2.43
CA GLY A 122 -19.20 -17.54 2.57
C GLY A 122 -17.78 -16.99 2.45
N ARG A 123 -16.75 -17.85 2.49
CA ARG A 123 -15.33 -17.46 2.31
C ARG A 123 -14.79 -17.64 0.89
N ALA A 124 -15.63 -18.11 -0.04
CA ALA A 124 -15.23 -18.35 -1.43
C ALA A 124 -14.66 -17.11 -2.15
N PRO A 125 -15.18 -15.88 -1.93
CA PRO A 125 -14.57 -14.66 -2.47
C PRO A 125 -13.14 -14.45 -1.99
N ASP A 126 -12.86 -14.66 -0.69
CA ASP A 126 -11.52 -14.50 -0.10
C ASP A 126 -10.49 -15.41 -0.79
N ALA A 127 -10.89 -16.65 -1.10
CA ALA A 127 -10.07 -17.62 -1.81
C ALA A 127 -9.77 -17.19 -3.26
N LEU A 128 -10.78 -16.66 -3.97
CA LEU A 128 -10.59 -16.13 -5.33
C LEU A 128 -9.69 -14.88 -5.32
N VAL A 129 -9.93 -13.96 -4.40
CA VAL A 129 -9.12 -12.74 -4.22
C VAL A 129 -7.66 -13.09 -3.94
N SER A 130 -7.41 -14.07 -3.07
CA SER A 130 -6.05 -14.51 -2.75
C SER A 130 -5.28 -14.97 -3.99
N VAL A 131 -5.95 -15.65 -4.92
CA VAL A 131 -5.36 -16.05 -6.20
C VAL A 131 -5.15 -14.85 -7.12
N LEU A 132 -6.15 -13.96 -7.23
CA LEU A 132 -6.03 -12.76 -8.06
C LEU A 132 -4.97 -11.78 -7.58
N ALA A 133 -4.67 -11.79 -6.28
CA ALA A 133 -3.68 -10.96 -5.60
C ALA A 133 -2.23 -11.44 -5.76
N GLN A 134 -2.00 -12.66 -6.26
CA GLN A 134 -0.65 -13.17 -6.48
C GLN A 134 0.15 -12.25 -7.43
N GLY A 135 1.39 -11.94 -7.06
CA GLY A 135 2.26 -11.07 -7.86
C GLY A 135 1.75 -9.63 -7.99
N ARG A 136 0.80 -9.20 -7.15
CA ARG A 136 0.24 -7.84 -7.16
C ARG A 136 0.58 -7.03 -5.91
N SER A 137 0.56 -5.71 -6.08
CA SER A 137 0.44 -4.77 -4.96
C SER A 137 -0.84 -3.95 -5.07
N LEU A 138 -1.43 -3.67 -3.91
CA LEU A 138 -2.56 -2.77 -3.74
C LEU A 138 -2.06 -1.50 -3.05
N TRP A 139 -2.57 -0.36 -3.51
CA TRP A 139 -2.32 0.95 -2.90
C TRP A 139 -3.64 1.68 -2.80
N TRP A 140 -3.98 2.24 -1.64
CA TRP A 140 -5.22 2.97 -1.49
C TRP A 140 -5.05 4.20 -0.62
N SER A 141 -5.92 5.18 -0.84
CA SER A 141 -5.90 6.44 -0.13
C SER A 141 -7.28 7.09 -0.15
N GLU A 142 -7.55 7.88 0.88
CA GLU A 142 -8.66 8.84 0.93
C GLU A 142 -8.41 10.06 0.02
N GLY A 143 -7.23 10.15 -0.61
CA GLY A 143 -6.92 11.17 -1.59
C GLY A 143 -6.35 12.45 -0.99
N SER A 144 -6.25 13.47 -1.84
CA SER A 144 -5.72 14.79 -1.54
C SER A 144 -6.34 15.81 -2.50
N PRO A 145 -6.06 17.13 -2.37
CA PRO A 145 -6.62 18.13 -3.27
C PRO A 145 -6.37 17.89 -4.77
N SER A 146 -5.35 17.12 -5.15
CA SER A 146 -5.03 16.79 -6.55
C SER A 146 -5.28 15.32 -6.91
N VAL A 147 -5.61 14.48 -5.94
CA VAL A 147 -5.75 13.03 -6.12
C VAL A 147 -7.08 12.60 -5.51
N GLU A 148 -8.02 12.14 -6.33
CA GLU A 148 -9.28 11.60 -5.84
C GLU A 148 -9.06 10.35 -4.96
N PRO A 149 -9.94 10.07 -3.98
CA PRO A 149 -9.93 8.81 -3.24
C PRO A 149 -9.87 7.63 -4.20
N SER A 150 -8.87 6.76 -4.03
CA SER A 150 -8.51 5.78 -5.06
C SER A 150 -7.98 4.48 -4.47
N MET A 151 -8.22 3.38 -5.18
CA MET A 151 -7.53 2.11 -5.01
C MET A 151 -6.83 1.75 -6.32
N LEU A 152 -5.53 1.49 -6.23
CA LEU A 152 -4.65 1.14 -7.32
C LEU A 152 -4.26 -0.33 -7.21
N VAL A 153 -4.31 -1.04 -8.33
CA VAL A 153 -3.95 -2.46 -8.43
C VAL A 153 -2.82 -2.60 -9.44
N CYS A 154 -1.64 -3.02 -8.98
CA CYS A 154 -0.46 -3.18 -9.82
C CYS A 154 -0.08 -4.65 -9.96
N GLN A 155 0.39 -5.05 -11.14
CA GLN A 155 1.21 -6.26 -11.27
C GLN A 155 2.64 -5.88 -10.89
N GLY A 156 3.17 -6.42 -9.79
CA GLY A 156 4.39 -5.94 -9.16
C GLY A 156 4.19 -4.58 -8.45
N LEU A 157 5.18 -3.70 -8.57
CA LEU A 157 5.14 -2.32 -8.05
C LEU A 157 4.57 -1.34 -9.08
N PRO A 158 4.09 -0.16 -8.67
CA PRO A 158 3.76 0.92 -9.60
C PRO A 158 4.95 1.24 -10.51
N ALA A 159 4.70 1.36 -11.81
CA ALA A 159 5.74 1.75 -12.76
C ALA A 159 6.24 3.18 -12.47
N PRO A 160 7.50 3.53 -12.79
CA PRO A 160 8.02 4.88 -12.55
C PRO A 160 7.17 6.01 -13.14
N SER A 161 6.60 5.81 -14.33
CA SER A 161 5.67 6.77 -14.94
C SER A 161 4.35 6.88 -14.20
N GLY A 162 3.89 5.78 -13.61
CA GLY A 162 2.65 5.70 -12.84
C GLY A 162 2.76 6.37 -11.47
N PHE A 163 3.96 6.41 -10.88
CA PHE A 163 4.21 7.09 -9.60
C PHE A 163 3.87 8.60 -9.67
N ALA A 164 4.09 9.25 -10.82
CA ALA A 164 3.68 10.65 -10.99
C ALA A 164 2.17 10.86 -10.77
N ALA A 165 1.33 9.88 -11.13
CA ALA A 165 -0.10 9.94 -10.89
C ALA A 165 -0.48 9.79 -9.42
N MET A 166 0.31 9.01 -8.67
CA MET A 166 0.13 8.88 -7.23
C MET A 166 0.38 10.20 -6.48
N LEU A 167 1.13 11.13 -7.09
CA LEU A 167 1.38 12.46 -6.54
C LEU A 167 0.36 13.50 -7.02
N ALA A 168 -0.03 13.45 -8.30
CA ALA A 168 -0.70 14.55 -8.98
C ALA A 168 -2.05 14.19 -9.63
N GLY A 169 -2.49 12.93 -9.53
CA GLY A 169 -3.66 12.43 -10.26
C GLY A 169 -3.36 12.30 -11.75
N GLY A 170 -4.29 12.69 -12.63
CA GLY A 170 -4.04 12.62 -14.08
C GLY A 170 -3.75 11.19 -14.59
N TRP A 171 -4.37 10.20 -13.96
CA TRP A 171 -4.13 8.75 -14.12
C TRP A 171 -3.85 8.30 -15.56
N GLN A 172 -4.73 8.64 -16.51
CA GLN A 172 -4.60 8.23 -17.91
C GLN A 172 -3.34 8.79 -18.59
N ALA A 173 -2.98 10.05 -18.29
CA ALA A 173 -1.77 10.69 -18.83
C ALA A 173 -0.48 10.04 -18.30
N HIS A 174 -0.57 9.33 -17.19
CA HIS A 174 0.55 8.65 -16.54
C HIS A 174 0.53 7.13 -16.73
N GLY A 175 -0.26 6.64 -17.70
CA GLY A 175 -0.25 5.23 -18.12
C GLY A 175 -1.14 4.31 -17.28
N TRP A 176 -2.00 4.85 -16.41
CA TRP A 176 -2.98 4.06 -15.70
C TRP A 176 -4.20 3.77 -16.58
N ALA A 177 -4.63 2.51 -16.58
CA ALA A 177 -5.92 2.12 -17.15
C ALA A 177 -7.04 2.53 -16.18
N VAL A 178 -7.81 3.56 -16.56
CA VAL A 178 -8.94 4.05 -15.75
C VAL A 178 -10.24 3.49 -16.35
N PRO A 179 -11.05 2.75 -15.57
CA PRO A 179 -12.37 2.33 -16.01
C PRO A 179 -13.21 3.57 -16.36
N ARG A 180 -13.98 3.54 -17.45
CA ARG A 180 -14.98 4.60 -17.65
C ARG A 180 -16.00 4.52 -16.52
N PRO A 181 -16.46 5.65 -15.97
CA PRO A 181 -17.61 5.63 -15.08
C PRO A 181 -18.79 4.99 -15.83
N ALA A 182 -19.48 4.08 -15.13
CA ALA A 182 -20.65 3.37 -15.65
C ALA A 182 -21.84 4.31 -15.88
#